data_AF-A0A969MMS4-F1
#
_entry.id   AF-A0A969MMS4-F1
#
_cell.length_a   1.000
_cell.length_b   1.000
_cell.length_c   1.000
_cell.angle_alpha   90.00
_cell.angle_beta   90.00
_cell.angle_gamma   90.00
#
_symmetry.space_group_name_H-M   'P 1'
#
loop_
_entity.id
_entity.type
_entity.pdbx_description
1 polymer ?
#
loop_
_entity_poly.entity_id
_entity_poly.type
_entity_poly.pdbx_seq_one_letter_code
_entity_poly.pdbx_strand_id
1 'polypeptide(L)'
;MLRELINTALLGGIVGILVLNLLWQPQTKNVQYEYKIDSFSDVLFDTSINQLGDEGWELVFARRALTGGEYSREGIYECIFRRVKVKK
;
A
#
# COMPACT_ATOMS: atom_id res chain seq x y z
N MET A 1 -0.31 -55.31 -7.82
CA MET A 1 0.83 -55.10 -6.90
C MET A 1 1.85 -54.06 -7.38
N LEU A 2 2.79 -54.32 -8.30
CA LEU A 2 3.85 -53.34 -8.62
C LEU A 2 3.31 -51.98 -9.15
N ARG A 3 2.32 -52.01 -10.05
CA ARG A 3 1.67 -50.79 -10.57
C ARG A 3 0.95 -49.99 -9.48
N GLU A 4 0.33 -50.66 -8.53
CA GLU A 4 -0.39 -50.01 -7.43
C GLU A 4 0.60 -49.37 -6.47
N LEU A 5 1.71 -50.05 -6.16
CA LEU A 5 2.79 -49.51 -5.33
C LEU A 5 3.37 -48.22 -5.93
N ILE A 6 3.60 -48.22 -7.25
CA ILE A 6 4.08 -47.04 -7.99
C ILE A 6 3.07 -45.90 -7.93
N ASN A 7 1.79 -46.18 -8.15
CA ASN A 7 0.74 -45.17 -8.11
C ASN A 7 0.56 -44.57 -6.71
N THR A 8 0.63 -45.40 -5.66
CA THR A 8 0.56 -44.94 -4.27
C THR A 8 1.75 -44.05 -3.91
N ALA A 9 2.96 -44.40 -4.36
CA ALA A 9 4.16 -43.57 -4.15
C ALA A 9 4.05 -42.22 -4.88
N LEU A 10 3.55 -42.22 -6.12
CA LEU A 10 3.30 -41.00 -6.91
C LEU A 10 2.28 -40.09 -6.23
N LEU A 11 1.15 -40.64 -5.77
CA LEU A 11 0.13 -39.91 -5.03
C LEU A 11 0.70 -39.32 -3.73
N GLY A 12 1.47 -40.11 -2.97
CA GLY A 12 2.13 -39.62 -1.75
C GLY A 12 3.09 -38.48 -2.03
N GLY A 13 3.87 -38.55 -3.12
CA GLY A 13 4.76 -37.49 -3.55
C GLY A 13 4.02 -36.19 -3.92
N ILE A 14 2.93 -36.29 -4.69
CA ILE A 14 2.10 -35.14 -5.08
C ILE A 14 1.48 -34.48 -3.84
N VAL A 15 0.89 -35.29 -2.94
CA VAL A 15 0.31 -34.78 -1.68
C VAL A 15 1.38 -34.11 -0.82
N GLY A 16 2.57 -34.71 -0.73
CA GLY A 16 3.70 -34.12 0.00
C GLY A 16 4.11 -32.76 -0.54
N ILE A 17 4.23 -32.61 -1.86
CA ILE A 17 4.55 -31.33 -2.52
C ILE A 17 3.45 -30.29 -2.27
N LEU A 18 2.18 -30.68 -2.32
CA LEU A 18 1.05 -29.78 -2.07
C LEU A 18 1.03 -29.29 -0.61
N VAL A 19 1.30 -30.16 0.36
CA VAL A 19 1.43 -29.78 1.77
C VAL A 19 2.60 -28.84 1.99
N LEU A 20 3.74 -29.12 1.37
CA LEU A 20 4.93 -28.26 1.44
C LEU A 20 4.64 -26.87 0.84
N ASN A 21 3.92 -26.82 -0.28
CA ASN A 21 3.51 -25.58 -0.93
C ASN A 21 2.59 -24.76 -0.01
N LEU A 22 1.62 -25.40 0.65
CA LEU A 22 0.72 -24.75 1.59
C LEU A 22 1.46 -24.16 2.80
N LEU A 23 2.44 -24.90 3.34
CA LEU A 23 3.24 -24.46 4.49
C LEU A 23 4.21 -23.32 4.14
N TRP A 24 4.67 -23.26 2.88
CA TRP A 24 5.55 -22.20 2.39
C TRP A 24 4.82 -21.03 1.73
N GLN A 25 3.49 -20.96 1.80
CA GLN A 25 2.79 -19.76 1.33
C GLN A 25 3.21 -18.56 2.17
N PRO A 26 3.86 -17.54 1.58
CA PRO A 26 4.15 -16.31 2.28
C PRO A 26 2.82 -15.69 2.70
N GLN A 27 2.62 -15.56 4.01
CA GLN A 27 1.44 -14.89 4.56
C GLN A 27 1.43 -13.47 4.00
N THR A 28 0.43 -13.15 3.19
CA THR A 28 0.25 -11.79 2.69
C THR A 28 0.02 -10.90 3.91
N LYS A 29 0.99 -10.04 4.23
CA LYS A 29 0.82 -9.07 5.30
C LYS A 29 -0.37 -8.21 4.90
N ASN A 30 -1.47 -8.34 5.65
CA ASN A 30 -2.65 -7.50 5.49
C ASN A 30 -2.30 -6.11 6.05
N VAL A 31 -1.52 -5.36 5.28
CA VAL A 31 -1.16 -3.98 5.58
C VAL A 31 -2.39 -3.14 5.25
N GLN A 32 -3.02 -2.62 6.29
CA GLN A 32 -4.13 -1.68 6.14
C GLN A 32 -3.57 -0.27 6.03
N TYR A 33 -4.15 0.54 5.17
CA TYR A 33 -3.76 1.94 4.99
C TYR A 33 -4.88 2.86 5.46
N GLU A 34 -4.48 3.95 6.10
CA GLU A 34 -5.30 5.13 6.35
C GLU A 34 -4.99 6.17 5.27
N TYR A 35 -6.01 6.87 4.78
CA TYR A 35 -5.88 7.90 3.76
C TYR A 35 -6.42 9.24 4.25
N LYS A 36 -5.81 10.32 3.79
CA LYS A 36 -6.34 11.68 3.98
C LYS A 36 -6.08 12.55 2.76
N ILE A 37 -6.87 13.61 2.63
CA ILE A 37 -6.75 14.62 1.58
C ILE A 37 -6.51 15.95 2.28
N ASP A 38 -5.42 16.63 1.95
CA ASP A 38 -5.10 17.95 2.46
C ASP A 38 -4.69 18.87 1.29
N SER A 39 -4.92 20.17 1.47
CA SER A 39 -4.54 21.19 0.50
C SER A 39 -3.63 22.24 1.14
N PHE A 40 -2.57 22.63 0.43
CA PHE A 40 -1.56 23.56 0.91
C PHE A 40 -1.36 24.70 -0.08
N SER A 41 -1.09 25.91 0.43
CA SER A 41 -0.58 27.00 -0.42
C SER A 41 0.77 26.62 -1.01
N ASP A 42 1.03 27.02 -2.26
CA ASP A 42 2.33 26.85 -2.92
C ASP A 42 3.50 27.32 -2.03
N VAL A 43 3.32 28.39 -1.24
CA VAL A 43 4.37 28.98 -0.39
C VAL A 43 4.72 28.10 0.81
N LEU A 44 3.75 27.33 1.32
CA LEU A 44 3.92 26.49 2.52
C LEU A 44 4.12 25.02 2.20
N PHE A 45 4.09 24.66 0.92
CA PHE A 45 4.07 23.27 0.46
C PHE A 45 5.22 22.44 1.04
N ASP A 46 6.46 22.91 0.88
CA ASP A 46 7.66 22.17 1.33
C ASP A 46 7.64 21.94 2.85
N THR A 47 7.31 22.97 3.63
CA THR A 47 7.24 22.85 5.09
C THR A 47 6.15 21.88 5.52
N SER A 48 4.96 21.99 4.93
CA SER A 48 3.81 21.14 5.28
C SER A 48 4.01 19.68 4.90
N ILE A 49 4.59 19.38 3.73
CA ILE A 49 4.84 18.00 3.31
C ILE A 49 5.92 17.34 4.16
N ASN A 50 6.99 18.05 4.49
CA ASN A 50 8.04 17.49 5.33
C ASN A 50 7.51 17.15 6.72
N GLN A 51 6.70 18.04 7.32
CA GLN A 51 6.05 17.76 8.60
C GLN A 51 5.16 16.50 8.53
N LEU A 52 4.38 16.34 7.46
CA LEU A 52 3.55 15.15 7.27
C LEU A 52 4.38 13.88 7.08
N GLY A 53 5.52 13.98 6.39
CA GLY A 53 6.50 12.89 6.29
C GLY A 53 7.00 12.44 7.66
N ASP A 54 7.34 13.39 8.53
CA ASP A 54 7.79 13.12 9.91
C ASP A 54 6.69 12.47 10.76
N GLU A 55 5.41 12.79 10.50
CA GLU A 55 4.24 12.14 11.12
C GLU A 55 3.91 10.75 10.54
N GLY A 56 4.72 10.28 9.58
CA GLY A 56 4.61 8.98 8.94
C GLY A 56 3.62 8.93 7.78
N TRP A 57 3.18 10.07 7.26
CA TRP A 57 2.35 10.14 6.06
C TRP A 57 3.20 10.15 4.80
N GLU A 58 2.80 9.34 3.83
CA GLU A 58 3.40 9.25 2.51
C GLU A 58 2.51 9.96 1.48
N LEU A 59 3.10 10.83 0.67
CA LEU A 59 2.41 11.47 -0.44
C LEU A 59 2.18 10.45 -1.57
N VAL A 60 0.91 10.22 -1.94
CA VAL A 60 0.52 9.28 -2.99
C VAL A 60 0.21 10.00 -4.30
N PHE A 61 -0.42 11.18 -4.18
CA PHE A 61 -0.83 11.98 -5.31
C PHE A 61 -0.80 13.46 -4.94
N ALA A 62 -0.38 14.30 -5.89
CA ALA A 62 -0.47 15.74 -5.78
C ALA A 62 -0.87 16.33 -7.13
N ARG A 63 -1.75 17.33 -7.10
CA ARG A 63 -2.02 18.20 -8.24
C ARG A 63 -1.97 19.65 -7.82
N ARG A 64 -1.50 20.52 -8.71
CA ARG A 64 -1.55 21.96 -8.53
C ARG A 64 -2.86 22.51 -9.12
N ALA A 65 -3.54 23.34 -8.36
CA ALA A 65 -4.76 24.02 -8.74
C ALA A 65 -4.62 25.52 -8.51
N LEU A 66 -5.49 26.30 -9.14
CA LEU A 66 -5.64 27.72 -8.85
C LEU A 66 -6.92 27.89 -8.04
N THR A 67 -6.83 28.61 -6.92
CA THR A 67 -7.97 28.99 -6.10
C THR A 67 -8.10 30.51 -6.07
N GLY A 68 -9.28 31.03 -5.76
CA GLY A 68 -9.55 32.47 -5.73
C GLY A 68 -10.19 33.03 -7.01
N GLY A 69 -10.53 34.33 -6.96
CA GLY A 69 -11.21 35.04 -8.04
C GLY A 69 -10.26 35.49 -9.16
N GLU A 70 -10.83 36.13 -10.20
CA GLU A 70 -10.10 36.54 -11.41
C GLU A 70 -8.86 37.40 -11.14
N TYR A 71 -8.89 38.21 -10.08
CA TYR A 71 -7.81 39.13 -9.68
C TYR A 71 -7.00 38.67 -8.47
N SER A 72 -7.29 37.50 -7.90
CA SER A 72 -6.68 36.99 -6.67
C SER A 72 -6.36 35.50 -6.75
N ARG A 73 -5.93 35.01 -7.92
CA ARG A 73 -5.61 33.59 -8.10
C ARG A 73 -4.36 33.23 -7.32
N GLU A 74 -4.50 32.30 -6.39
CA GLU A 74 -3.41 31.72 -5.64
C GLU A 74 -3.21 30.26 -6.07
N GLY A 75 -1.94 29.85 -6.17
CA GLY A 75 -1.57 28.45 -6.38
C GLY A 75 -1.75 27.66 -5.10
N ILE A 76 -2.48 26.56 -5.20
CA ILE A 76 -2.57 25.57 -4.13
C ILE A 76 -2.24 24.18 -4.67
N TYR A 77 -1.69 23.34 -3.81
CA TYR A 77 -1.57 21.91 -4.04
C TYR A 77 -2.68 21.18 -3.32
N GLU A 78 -3.32 20.26 -4.03
CA GLU A 78 -4.26 19.30 -3.45
C GLU A 78 -3.59 17.93 -3.47
N CYS A 79 -3.49 17.32 -2.30
CA CYS A 79 -2.67 16.15 -2.07
C CYS A 79 -3.48 15.01 -1.42
N ILE A 80 -3.17 13.78 -1.83
CA ILE A 80 -3.66 12.56 -1.18
C ILE A 80 -2.47 11.90 -0.49
N PHE A 81 -2.63 11.62 0.80
CA PHE A 81 -1.64 10.94 1.61
C PHE A 81 -2.13 9.59 2.06
N ARG A 82 -1.20 8.68 2.33
CA ARG A 82 -1.47 7.40 2.98
C ARG A 82 -0.52 7.16 4.15
N ARG A 83 -0.95 6.38 5.12
CA ARG A 83 -0.10 5.87 6.21
C ARG A 83 -0.51 4.46 6.58
N VAL A 84 0.43 3.64 7.03
CA VAL A 84 0.10 2.30 7.54
C VAL A 84 -0.74 2.43 8.81
N LYS A 85 -1.93 1.82 8.81
CA LYS A 85 -2.80 1.76 9.97
C LYS A 85 -2.21 0.76 10.97
N VAL A 86 -1.64 1.28 12.04
CA VAL A 86 -1.21 0.45 13.18
C VAL A 86 -2.47 -0.07 13.86
N LYS A 87 -2.61 -1.40 13.96
CA LYS A 87 -3.68 -1.99 14.79
C LYS A 87 -3.43 -1.57 16.24
N LYS A 88 -4.36 -0.81 16.83
CA LYS A 88 -4.39 -0.54 18.27
C LYS A 88 -4.64 -1.83 19.05
#